data_AF-A2FX40-F1
#
_entry.id   AF-A2FX40-F1
#
_cell.length_a   1.000
_cell.length_b   1.000
_cell.length_c   1.000
_cell.angle_alpha   90.00
_cell.angle_beta   90.00
_cell.angle_gamma   90.00
#
_symmetry.space_group_name_H-M   'P 1'
#
loop_
_entity.id
_entity.type
_entity.pdbx_description
1 polymer ?
#
loop_
_entity_poly.entity_id
_entity_poly.type
_entity_poly.pdbx_seq_one_letter_code
_entity_poly.pdbx_strand_id
1 'polypeptide(L)'
;MSTRTSHKSKARSGYIISLGVKNYNVSPEIFLKMSTKFQEIYKQDPNEYQVIETIRPEDFDIFIDACQLKNFSIEKRNAFQVLDLAKAWGVPSLEKYINTYIEKNKLVRKEVDDYVGILCQHIEENTDCYTDWSNVAQILPEILDDPRMLEIPPEVFSRILSIADKSGFDLIRENRLKLINYTMKLLDVHQENAIPIVLRLDFSEMTDAQVDQLYNCKKLQEQNIGFFLEAAISALQNKTDFAIEKSMLLNDQIVSSTIVEHQKNINDAISEMNDLFDRDVEEIVDEIDRQQDILDELKEHLNNHVKKLARAEEKAKERLVILPEDEAARMQQETNNQINEMTVGINERLNEHLKTLHNQSIDGSNVANEFFTRCARESINEVDVSRNALEELITFGEQIRQHEEAIIDDLRDVKALVAAKVVRDKLRFDQFLRRTTGKYKVFEEDPKPWGLSTSAVSDADKKLAVIEKKLDEICPLRKSK
;
A
#
# COMPACT_ATOMS: atom_id res chain seq x y z
N MET A 1 13.99 -42.13 -27.27
CA MET A 1 12.91 -41.28 -27.83
C MET A 1 12.17 -40.68 -26.63
N SER A 2 12.58 -39.53 -26.12
CA SER A 2 12.43 -38.16 -26.67
C SER A 2 10.99 -37.64 -26.53
N THR A 3 10.84 -36.71 -25.57
CA THR A 3 9.95 -35.53 -25.54
C THR A 3 8.43 -35.78 -25.49
N ARG A 4 7.59 -34.99 -24.79
CA ARG A 4 7.61 -33.53 -24.64
C ARG A 4 6.55 -33.16 -23.58
N THR A 5 6.93 -32.59 -22.44
CA THR A 5 6.00 -31.82 -21.60
C THR A 5 6.32 -30.34 -21.76
N SER A 6 5.29 -29.63 -22.23
CA SER A 6 5.27 -28.19 -22.48
C SER A 6 5.43 -27.41 -21.17
N HIS A 7 6.59 -26.79 -20.96
CA HIS A 7 6.71 -25.67 -20.03
C HIS A 7 6.09 -24.42 -20.64
N LYS A 8 4.86 -24.10 -20.23
CA LYS A 8 4.30 -22.75 -20.38
C LYS A 8 5.06 -21.81 -19.46
N SER A 9 5.49 -20.69 -20.03
CA SER A 9 6.25 -19.60 -19.42
C SER A 9 5.53 -19.00 -18.21
N LYS A 10 6.14 -19.10 -17.02
CA LYS A 10 5.87 -18.17 -15.92
C LYS A 10 6.48 -16.81 -16.28
N ALA A 11 5.67 -15.76 -16.23
CA ALA A 11 6.10 -14.38 -16.41
C ALA A 11 7.27 -14.06 -15.45
N ARG A 12 8.30 -13.40 -16.00
CA ARG A 12 9.56 -13.04 -15.34
C ARG A 12 9.30 -12.10 -14.16
N SER A 13 9.50 -12.58 -12.94
CA SER A 13 9.58 -11.74 -11.73
C SER A 13 10.85 -10.89 -11.81
N GLY A 14 10.69 -9.56 -11.82
CA GLY A 14 11.82 -8.63 -11.69
C GLY A 14 12.40 -8.66 -10.27
N TYR A 15 13.68 -8.29 -10.14
CA TYR A 15 14.40 -8.23 -8.87
C TYR A 15 14.31 -6.81 -8.31
N ILE A 16 13.99 -6.66 -7.03
CA ILE A 16 13.79 -5.33 -6.42
C ILE A 16 15.08 -4.91 -5.70
N ILE A 17 15.65 -3.78 -6.09
CA ILE A 17 16.72 -3.11 -5.36
C ILE A 17 16.11 -1.90 -4.64
N SER A 18 16.18 -1.87 -3.31
CA SER A 18 15.63 -0.80 -2.48
C SER A 18 16.74 0.13 -1.99
N LEU A 19 16.65 1.43 -2.33
CA LEU A 19 17.53 2.48 -1.80
C LEU A 19 16.67 3.43 -0.94
N GLY A 20 16.68 3.23 0.37
CA GLY A 20 15.89 4.01 1.32
C GLY A 20 14.37 3.86 1.09
N VAL A 21 13.77 4.81 0.37
CA VAL A 21 12.32 4.87 0.08
C VAL A 21 11.99 4.48 -1.36
N LYS A 22 12.97 4.46 -2.26
CA LYS A 22 12.75 4.14 -3.67
C LYS A 22 13.05 2.67 -3.95
N ASN A 23 12.07 1.99 -4.54
CA ASN A 23 12.19 0.61 -5.00
C ASN A 23 12.42 0.59 -6.51
N TYR A 24 13.50 -0.05 -6.93
CA TYR A 24 13.86 -0.18 -8.33
C TYR A 24 13.60 -1.60 -8.79
N ASN A 25 12.70 -1.73 -9.77
CA ASN A 25 12.46 -3.00 -10.42
C ASN A 25 13.52 -3.22 -11.50
N VAL A 26 14.40 -4.19 -11.27
CA VAL A 26 15.56 -4.47 -12.09
C VAL A 26 15.43 -5.83 -12.76
N SER A 27 15.81 -5.92 -14.03
CA SER A 27 15.87 -7.19 -14.76
C SER A 27 17.11 -7.99 -14.31
N PRO A 28 16.95 -9.12 -13.58
CA PRO A 28 18.09 -9.84 -13.00
C PRO A 28 19.04 -10.41 -14.07
N GLU A 29 18.54 -10.79 -15.25
CA GLU A 29 19.33 -11.34 -16.35
C GLU A 29 20.38 -10.35 -16.92
N ILE A 30 20.08 -9.05 -16.90
CA ILE A 30 20.95 -8.00 -17.44
C ILE A 30 21.93 -7.54 -16.36
N PHE A 31 21.45 -7.35 -15.14
CA PHE A 31 22.27 -6.91 -14.01
C PHE A 31 23.32 -7.95 -13.59
N LEU A 32 22.98 -9.24 -13.63
CA LEU A 32 23.92 -10.34 -13.39
C LEU A 32 25.09 -10.35 -14.38
N LYS A 33 24.91 -9.87 -15.61
CA LYS A 33 25.99 -9.79 -16.60
C LYS A 33 26.87 -8.56 -16.43
N MET A 34 26.39 -7.52 -15.76
CA MET A 34 27.01 -6.21 -15.72
C MET A 34 27.74 -5.91 -14.42
N SER A 35 27.30 -6.43 -13.26
CA SER A 35 27.89 -6.14 -11.95
C SER A 35 28.40 -7.42 -11.27
N THR A 36 29.66 -7.41 -10.81
CA THR A 36 30.23 -8.53 -10.05
C THR A 36 29.68 -8.59 -8.62
N LYS A 37 29.45 -7.44 -7.97
CA LYS A 37 28.85 -7.37 -6.63
C LYS A 37 27.39 -7.86 -6.64
N PHE A 38 26.63 -7.56 -7.69
CA PHE A 38 25.27 -8.08 -7.86
C PHE A 38 25.23 -9.61 -8.05
N GLN A 39 26.26 -10.22 -8.65
CA GLN A 39 26.35 -11.69 -8.73
C GLN A 39 26.55 -12.34 -7.36
N GLU A 40 27.27 -11.68 -6.44
CA GLU A 40 27.46 -12.17 -5.08
C GLU A 40 26.19 -12.00 -4.24
N ILE A 41 25.54 -10.84 -4.38
CA ILE A 41 24.28 -10.53 -3.69
C ILE A 41 23.14 -11.45 -4.15
N TYR A 42 22.98 -11.67 -5.45
CA TYR A 42 21.93 -12.54 -6.00
C TYR A 42 22.12 -14.02 -5.60
N LYS A 43 23.35 -14.45 -5.29
CA LYS A 43 23.63 -15.79 -4.75
C LYS A 43 23.22 -15.92 -3.28
N GLN A 44 23.20 -14.82 -2.54
CA GLN A 44 22.85 -14.78 -1.12
C GLN A 44 21.34 -14.57 -0.92
N ASP A 45 20.73 -13.63 -1.66
CA ASP A 45 19.29 -13.36 -1.63
C ASP A 45 18.69 -13.18 -3.05
N PRO A 46 17.88 -14.15 -3.54
CA PRO A 46 17.35 -14.14 -4.92
C PRO A 46 16.19 -13.18 -5.20
N ASN A 47 15.62 -12.51 -4.19
CA ASN A 47 14.37 -11.76 -4.34
C ASN A 47 14.49 -10.24 -4.12
N GLU A 48 15.34 -9.77 -3.19
CA GLU A 48 15.44 -8.35 -2.84
C GLU A 48 16.84 -7.99 -2.33
N TYR A 49 17.32 -6.77 -2.61
CA TYR A 49 18.52 -6.20 -1.99
C TYR A 49 18.32 -4.76 -1.54
N GLN A 50 18.60 -4.48 -0.27
CA GLN A 50 18.64 -3.14 0.29
C GLN A 50 20.05 -2.56 0.20
N VAL A 51 20.20 -1.41 -0.46
CA VAL A 51 21.47 -0.69 -0.55
C VAL A 51 21.67 0.14 0.71
N ILE A 52 22.71 -0.20 1.47
CA ILE A 52 23.04 0.41 2.77
C ILE A 52 23.88 1.70 2.62
N GLU A 53 24.46 1.93 1.43
CA GLU A 53 25.34 3.07 1.16
C GLU A 53 24.56 4.39 0.98
N THR A 54 25.04 5.48 1.58
CA THR A 54 24.46 6.83 1.52
C THR A 54 24.66 7.44 0.13
N ILE A 55 23.85 7.00 -0.83
CA ILE A 55 23.94 7.43 -2.23
C ILE A 55 22.77 8.35 -2.54
N ARG A 56 23.03 9.43 -3.28
CA ARG A 56 21.96 10.31 -3.78
C ARG A 56 21.05 9.52 -4.73
N PRO A 57 19.72 9.55 -4.54
CA PRO A 57 18.80 8.77 -5.38
C PRO A 57 18.92 9.06 -6.88
N GLU A 58 19.22 10.30 -7.25
CA GLU A 58 19.39 10.73 -8.65
C GLU A 58 20.63 10.09 -9.32
N ASP A 59 21.71 9.90 -8.55
CA ASP A 59 22.95 9.27 -9.03
C ASP A 59 22.79 7.75 -9.14
N PHE A 60 21.96 7.18 -8.27
CA PHE A 60 21.59 5.78 -8.32
C PHE A 60 20.61 5.48 -9.46
N ASP A 61 19.70 6.40 -9.78
CA ASP A 61 18.81 6.32 -10.97
C ASP A 61 19.66 6.18 -12.26
N ILE A 62 20.66 7.05 -12.43
CA ILE A 62 21.58 7.04 -13.58
C ILE A 62 22.39 5.74 -13.62
N PHE A 63 22.83 5.25 -12.46
CA PHE A 63 23.56 3.99 -12.34
C PHE A 63 22.70 2.77 -12.73
N ILE A 64 21.44 2.71 -12.28
CA ILE A 64 20.52 1.62 -12.65
C ILE A 64 20.19 1.67 -14.13
N ASP A 65 19.92 2.85 -14.69
CA ASP A 65 19.67 3.00 -16.13
C ASP A 65 20.87 2.55 -16.96
N ALA A 66 22.09 2.90 -16.53
CA ALA A 66 23.32 2.42 -17.17
C ALA A 66 23.47 0.90 -17.11
N CYS A 67 23.13 0.29 -15.98
CA CYS A 67 23.20 -1.17 -15.79
C CYS A 67 22.08 -1.93 -16.52
N GLN A 68 20.96 -1.27 -16.87
CA GLN A 68 19.87 -1.82 -17.68
C GLN A 68 20.01 -1.55 -19.19
N LEU A 69 21.14 -0.97 -19.63
CA LEU A 69 21.39 -0.56 -21.02
C LEU A 69 20.38 0.49 -21.55
N LYS A 70 19.81 1.30 -20.67
CA LYS A 70 18.98 2.45 -21.05
C LYS A 70 19.86 3.65 -21.36
N ASN A 71 19.30 4.63 -22.08
CA ASN A 71 20.01 5.87 -22.37
C ASN A 71 20.14 6.69 -21.09
N PHE A 72 21.36 7.04 -20.69
CA PHE A 72 21.63 7.87 -19.51
C PHE A 72 22.54 9.05 -19.88
N SER A 73 22.36 10.19 -19.22
CA SER A 73 23.18 11.39 -19.40
C SER A 73 23.99 11.66 -18.15
N ILE A 74 25.33 11.67 -18.27
CA ILE A 74 26.22 12.01 -17.16
C ILE A 74 26.43 13.52 -17.14
N GLU A 75 26.04 14.16 -16.04
CA GLU A 75 26.36 15.56 -15.80
C GLU A 75 27.69 15.72 -15.04
N LYS A 76 28.35 16.88 -15.19
CA LYS A 76 29.65 17.16 -14.56
C LYS A 76 29.65 17.00 -13.03
N ARG A 77 28.51 17.23 -12.38
CA ARG A 77 28.31 17.09 -10.92
C ARG A 77 28.26 15.63 -10.44
N ASN A 78 27.78 14.73 -11.30
CA ASN A 78 27.43 13.36 -10.92
C ASN A 78 28.49 12.35 -11.38
N ALA A 79 29.34 12.74 -12.34
CA ALA A 79 30.36 11.89 -12.95
C ALA A 79 31.26 11.15 -11.95
N PHE A 80 31.67 11.80 -10.85
CA PHE A 80 32.53 11.17 -9.85
C PHE A 80 31.77 10.22 -8.90
N GLN A 81 30.55 10.56 -8.51
CA GLN A 81 29.73 9.69 -7.66
C GLN A 81 29.31 8.42 -8.40
N VAL A 82 28.94 8.55 -9.69
CA VAL A 82 28.65 7.38 -10.54
C VAL A 82 29.92 6.55 -10.83
N LEU A 83 31.12 7.18 -10.85
CA LEU A 83 32.39 6.44 -10.96
C LEU A 83 32.66 5.60 -9.71
N ASP A 84 32.47 6.20 -8.52
CA ASP A 84 32.67 5.52 -7.25
C ASP A 84 31.65 4.37 -7.09
N LEU A 85 30.41 4.56 -7.55
CA LEU A 85 29.39 3.50 -7.67
C LEU A 85 29.79 2.40 -8.64
N ALA A 86 30.29 2.75 -9.84
CA ALA A 86 30.72 1.78 -10.84
C ALA A 86 31.88 0.92 -10.33
N LYS A 87 32.79 1.49 -9.52
CA LYS A 87 33.86 0.76 -8.86
C LYS A 87 33.35 -0.10 -7.71
N ALA A 88 32.50 0.45 -6.84
CA ALA A 88 31.93 -0.26 -5.70
C ALA A 88 31.08 -1.46 -6.13
N TRP A 89 30.35 -1.35 -7.24
CA TRP A 89 29.50 -2.42 -7.78
C TRP A 89 30.19 -3.27 -8.84
N GLY A 90 31.44 -2.96 -9.21
CA GLY A 90 32.23 -3.72 -10.16
C GLY A 90 31.59 -3.81 -11.55
N VAL A 91 31.31 -2.66 -12.16
CA VAL A 91 30.76 -2.53 -13.52
C VAL A 91 31.83 -1.94 -14.45
N PRO A 92 32.67 -2.77 -15.10
CA PRO A 92 33.85 -2.28 -15.84
C PRO A 92 33.51 -1.47 -17.08
N SER A 93 32.35 -1.74 -17.70
CA SER A 93 31.87 -1.03 -18.89
C SER A 93 31.50 0.42 -18.56
N LEU A 94 30.86 0.64 -17.40
CA LEU A 94 30.47 1.96 -16.93
C LEU A 94 31.70 2.75 -16.44
N GLU A 95 32.63 2.08 -15.77
CA GLU A 95 33.90 2.68 -15.35
C GLU A 95 34.71 3.21 -16.55
N LYS A 96 34.87 2.42 -17.63
CA LYS A 96 35.57 2.87 -18.84
C LYS A 96 34.88 4.05 -19.52
N TYR A 97 33.55 4.03 -19.59
CA TYR A 97 32.77 5.11 -20.18
C TYR A 97 32.92 6.41 -19.38
N ILE A 98 32.84 6.34 -18.06
CA ILE A 98 32.98 7.50 -17.18
C ILE A 98 34.42 8.01 -17.16
N ASN A 99 35.44 7.15 -17.13
CA ASN A 99 36.85 7.56 -17.23
C ASN A 99 37.13 8.29 -18.56
N THR A 100 36.58 7.80 -19.68
CA THR A 100 36.68 8.49 -20.98
C THR A 100 35.98 9.85 -20.95
N TYR A 101 34.84 9.95 -20.24
CA TYR A 101 34.10 11.20 -20.06
C TYR A 101 34.84 12.19 -19.15
N ILE A 102 35.52 11.73 -18.10
CA ILE A 102 36.33 12.53 -17.18
C ILE A 102 37.58 13.05 -17.89
N GLU A 103 38.27 12.20 -18.66
CA GLU A 103 39.44 12.59 -19.46
C GLU A 103 39.07 13.61 -20.53
N LYS A 104 37.94 13.42 -21.23
CA LYS A 104 37.45 14.33 -22.27
C LYS A 104 37.04 15.70 -21.70
N ASN A 105 36.46 15.73 -20.50
CA ASN A 105 36.00 16.95 -19.85
C ASN A 105 37.02 17.59 -18.89
N LYS A 106 38.21 16.98 -18.71
CA LYS A 106 39.26 17.41 -17.77
C LYS A 106 38.70 17.73 -16.37
N LEU A 107 37.82 16.87 -15.87
CA LEU A 107 37.24 17.06 -14.55
C LEU A 107 38.29 16.68 -13.50
N VAL A 108 38.63 17.63 -12.62
CA VAL A 108 39.44 17.37 -11.42
C VAL A 108 38.47 17.00 -10.30
N ARG A 109 38.74 15.91 -9.58
CA ARG A 109 37.97 15.54 -8.38
C ARG A 109 38.11 16.71 -7.42
N LYS A 110 37.01 17.39 -7.06
CA LYS A 110 37.04 18.24 -5.87
C LYS A 110 37.42 17.32 -4.72
N GLU A 111 38.60 17.53 -4.13
CA GLU A 111 38.94 16.88 -2.87
C GLU A 111 37.79 17.16 -1.89
N VAL A 112 37.49 16.18 -1.04
CA VAL A 112 36.49 16.34 0.01
C VAL A 112 36.92 17.57 0.80
N ASP A 113 36.23 18.70 0.60
CA ASP A 113 36.50 19.92 1.35
C ASP A 113 36.45 19.51 2.85
N ASP A 114 37.46 19.86 3.64
CA ASP A 114 37.51 19.54 5.09
C ASP A 114 36.42 20.35 5.81
N TYR A 115 35.17 19.88 5.68
CA TYR A 115 33.99 20.58 6.21
C TYR A 115 34.05 20.71 7.73
N VAL A 116 34.78 19.82 8.42
CA VAL A 116 35.04 19.91 9.86
C VAL A 116 36.03 21.04 10.14
N GLY A 117 37.12 21.13 9.39
CA GLY A 117 38.08 22.24 9.49
C GLY A 117 37.46 23.61 9.18
N ILE A 118 36.62 23.69 8.14
CA ILE A 118 35.88 24.91 7.78
C ILE A 118 34.90 25.28 8.90
N LEU A 119 34.20 24.30 9.47
CA LEU A 119 33.29 24.53 10.59
C LEU A 119 34.05 25.01 11.84
N CYS A 120 35.18 24.40 12.19
CA CYS A 120 36.01 24.85 13.31
C CYS A 120 36.48 26.30 13.12
N GLN A 121 36.92 26.66 11.92
CA GLN A 121 37.32 28.03 11.60
C GLN A 121 36.14 29.01 11.69
N HIS A 122 34.97 28.67 11.15
CA HIS A 122 33.79 29.52 11.23
C HIS A 122 33.21 29.62 12.65
N ILE A 123 33.40 28.60 13.50
CA ILE A 123 33.07 28.65 14.93
C ILE A 123 34.01 29.62 15.65
N GLU A 124 35.31 29.56 15.39
CA GLU A 124 36.29 30.50 15.95
C GLU A 124 36.01 31.96 15.52
N GLU A 125 35.54 32.15 14.28
CA GLU A 125 35.19 33.45 13.70
C GLU A 125 33.76 33.92 14.05
N ASN A 126 32.93 33.09 14.72
CA ASN A 126 31.48 33.29 14.96
C ASN A 126 30.65 33.60 13.70
N THR A 127 31.01 32.99 12.57
CA THR A 127 30.32 33.13 11.28
C THR A 127 29.69 31.81 10.82
N ASP A 128 29.37 30.91 11.75
CA ASP A 128 28.79 29.61 11.44
C ASP A 128 27.40 29.76 10.79
N CYS A 129 27.22 29.08 9.66
CA CYS A 129 25.99 29.19 8.87
C CYS A 129 25.32 27.83 8.65
N TYR A 130 24.03 27.87 8.31
CA TYR A 130 23.22 26.67 8.10
C TYR A 130 23.81 25.72 7.04
N THR A 131 24.49 26.25 6.02
CA THR A 131 25.13 25.43 4.99
C THR A 131 26.30 24.62 5.54
N ASP A 132 27.07 25.17 6.49
CA ASP A 132 28.18 24.47 7.12
C ASP A 132 27.66 23.33 7.99
N TRP A 133 26.62 23.59 8.80
CA TRP A 133 25.98 22.55 9.61
C TRP A 133 25.37 21.46 8.73
N SER A 134 24.78 21.82 7.59
CA SER A 134 24.18 20.84 6.68
C SER A 134 25.22 19.97 5.97
N ASN A 135 26.37 20.53 5.60
CA ASN A 135 27.46 19.78 5.00
C ASN A 135 28.08 18.79 6.00
N VAL A 136 28.30 19.24 7.25
CA VAL A 136 28.81 18.38 8.33
C VAL A 136 27.78 17.31 8.73
N ALA A 137 26.48 17.63 8.73
CA ALA A 137 25.43 16.66 9.01
C ALA A 137 25.36 15.51 7.99
N GLN A 138 25.69 15.77 6.72
CA GLN A 138 25.70 14.74 5.68
C GLN A 138 26.85 13.72 5.84
N ILE A 139 27.98 14.16 6.40
CA ILE A 139 29.20 13.35 6.57
C ILE A 139 29.35 12.87 8.03
N LEU A 140 28.37 13.18 8.89
CA LEU A 140 28.35 12.86 10.32
C LEU A 140 28.76 11.40 10.65
N PRO A 141 28.31 10.35 9.93
CA PRO A 141 28.69 8.97 10.20
C PRO A 141 30.20 8.66 10.08
N GLU A 142 30.92 9.43 9.27
CA GLU A 142 32.35 9.23 8.97
C GLU A 142 33.24 10.07 9.89
N ILE A 143 32.76 11.23 10.33
CA ILE A 143 33.51 12.19 11.16
C ILE A 143 33.30 12.01 12.66
N LEU A 144 32.36 11.17 13.11
CA LEU A 144 32.06 10.94 14.54
C LEU A 144 33.26 10.40 15.34
N ASP A 145 34.24 9.79 14.67
CA ASP A 145 35.48 9.31 15.30
C ASP A 145 36.62 10.34 15.25
N ASP A 146 36.43 11.49 14.58
CA ASP A 146 37.43 12.55 14.48
C ASP A 146 37.58 13.28 15.82
N PRO A 147 38.81 13.39 16.39
CA PRO A 147 39.05 14.12 17.64
C PRO A 147 38.64 15.60 17.60
N ARG A 148 38.62 16.24 16.42
CA ARG A 148 38.21 17.65 16.26
C ARG A 148 36.73 17.88 16.61
N MET A 149 35.90 16.84 16.53
CA MET A 149 34.50 16.93 16.91
C MET A 149 34.33 17.21 18.41
N LEU A 150 35.28 16.77 19.25
CA LEU A 150 35.23 16.97 20.71
C LEU A 150 35.40 18.45 21.11
N GLU A 151 35.94 19.28 20.23
CA GLU A 151 36.13 20.72 20.45
C GLU A 151 34.90 21.56 20.04
N ILE A 152 33.92 20.94 19.36
CA ILE A 152 32.72 21.63 18.89
C ILE A 152 31.79 21.95 20.07
N PRO A 153 31.25 23.20 20.15
CA PRO A 153 30.26 23.55 21.14
C PRO A 153 29.00 22.66 21.06
N PRO A 154 28.44 22.25 22.21
CA PRO A 154 27.31 21.32 22.24
C PRO A 154 26.05 21.86 21.56
N GLU A 155 25.88 23.19 21.48
CA GLU A 155 24.77 23.83 20.78
C GLU A 155 24.86 23.62 19.25
N VAL A 156 26.06 23.78 18.69
CA VAL A 156 26.33 23.59 17.27
C VAL A 156 26.18 22.12 16.91
N PHE A 157 26.73 21.23 17.74
CA PHE A 157 26.57 19.79 17.56
C PHE A 157 25.10 19.36 17.63
N SER A 158 24.31 19.89 18.57
CA SER A 158 22.88 19.59 18.67
C SER A 158 22.08 20.05 17.44
N ARG A 159 22.46 21.18 16.82
CA ARG A 159 21.87 21.64 15.55
C ARG A 159 22.23 20.74 14.38
N ILE A 160 23.49 20.33 14.28
CA ILE A 160 23.97 19.38 13.27
C ILE A 160 23.22 18.05 13.40
N LEU A 161 23.08 17.54 14.62
CA LEU A 161 22.34 16.31 14.92
C LEU A 161 20.87 16.44 14.49
N SER A 162 20.21 17.56 14.80
CA SER A 162 18.82 17.81 14.36
C SER A 162 18.65 17.86 12.84
N ILE A 163 19.67 18.29 12.09
CA ILE A 163 19.65 18.24 10.62
C ILE A 163 19.89 16.80 10.14
N ALA A 164 20.83 16.09 10.75
CA ALA A 164 21.13 14.69 10.44
C ALA A 164 19.91 13.79 10.71
N ASP A 165 19.16 14.03 11.78
CA ASP A 165 17.94 13.28 12.13
C ASP A 165 16.89 13.37 11.02
N LYS A 166 16.74 14.55 10.38
CA LYS A 166 15.84 14.73 9.24
C LYS A 166 16.26 13.91 8.01
N SER A 167 17.56 13.69 7.85
CA SER A 167 18.10 12.85 6.78
C SER A 167 17.99 11.34 7.06
N GLY A 168 17.55 10.95 8.27
CA GLY A 168 17.39 9.55 8.67
C GLY A 168 18.60 8.93 9.36
N PHE A 169 19.53 9.76 9.88
CA PHE A 169 20.73 9.32 10.59
C PHE A 169 20.43 8.30 11.71
N ASP A 170 19.39 8.57 12.51
CA ASP A 170 18.94 7.73 13.63
C ASP A 170 18.34 6.37 13.25
N LEU A 171 17.87 6.20 12.01
CA LEU A 171 17.27 4.93 11.58
C LEU A 171 18.32 3.82 11.49
N ILE A 172 19.58 4.19 11.26
CA ILE A 172 20.70 3.28 11.07
C ILE A 172 21.28 2.92 12.44
N ARG A 173 21.21 1.64 12.79
CA ARG A 173 21.69 1.13 14.10
C ARG A 173 23.17 1.44 14.34
N GLU A 174 24.01 1.31 13.33
CA GLU A 174 25.45 1.59 13.42
C GLU A 174 25.74 3.06 13.76
N ASN A 175 24.94 3.99 13.24
CA ASN A 175 25.06 5.41 13.54
C ASN A 175 24.67 5.72 14.99
N ARG A 176 23.63 5.07 15.52
CA ARG A 176 23.25 5.17 16.94
C ARG A 176 24.37 4.68 17.86
N LEU A 177 25.01 3.56 17.51
CA LEU A 177 26.14 3.02 18.27
C LEU A 177 27.36 3.94 18.22
N LYS A 178 27.67 4.52 17.06
CA LYS A 178 28.75 5.51 16.91
C LYS A 178 28.47 6.78 17.73
N LEU A 179 27.23 7.25 17.76
CA LEU A 179 26.82 8.39 18.58
C LEU A 179 26.93 8.10 20.08
N ILE A 180 26.54 6.90 20.53
CA ILE A 180 26.74 6.46 21.92
C ILE A 180 28.23 6.47 22.25
N ASN A 181 29.07 5.86 21.42
CA ASN A 181 30.52 5.81 21.64
C ASN A 181 31.16 7.21 21.67
N TYR A 182 30.75 8.09 20.77
CA TYR A 182 31.16 9.50 20.77
C TYR A 182 30.74 10.21 22.05
N THR A 183 29.50 10.01 22.51
CA THR A 183 28.98 10.65 23.72
C THR A 183 29.69 10.13 24.98
N MET A 184 30.05 8.84 25.04
CA MET A 184 30.86 8.31 26.13
C MET A 184 32.28 8.89 26.11
N LYS A 185 32.92 9.00 24.94
CA LYS A 185 34.23 9.68 24.80
C LYS A 185 34.13 11.15 25.22
N LEU A 186 33.06 11.84 24.85
CA LEU A 186 32.81 13.23 25.22
C LEU A 186 32.53 13.37 26.73
N LEU A 187 31.87 12.39 27.35
CA LEU A 187 31.66 12.35 28.79
C LEU A 187 32.98 12.22 29.57
N ASP A 188 33.96 11.49 29.01
CA ASP A 188 35.29 11.35 29.63
C ASP A 188 36.14 12.62 29.53
N VAL A 189 36.05 13.37 28.42
CA VAL A 189 36.86 14.57 28.18
C VAL A 189 36.17 15.85 28.69
N HIS A 190 34.90 16.05 28.34
CA HIS A 190 34.11 17.25 28.66
C HIS A 190 32.69 16.88 29.11
N GLN A 191 32.56 16.50 30.38
CA GLN A 191 31.29 16.11 31.02
C GLN A 191 30.13 17.11 30.81
N GLU A 192 30.41 18.41 30.69
CA GLU A 192 29.38 19.45 30.53
C GLU A 192 28.78 19.47 29.12
N ASN A 193 29.60 19.21 28.09
CA ASN A 193 29.19 19.24 26.69
C ASN A 193 28.44 17.97 26.28
N ALA A 194 28.58 16.88 27.04
CA ALA A 194 27.88 15.64 26.80
C ALA A 194 26.39 15.72 27.16
N ILE A 195 26.02 16.52 28.17
CA ILE A 195 24.66 16.56 28.76
C ILE A 195 23.54 16.80 27.73
N PRO A 196 23.67 17.73 26.77
CA PRO A 196 22.61 17.98 25.77
C PRO A 196 22.41 16.83 24.78
N ILE A 197 23.44 16.00 24.57
CA ILE A 197 23.45 14.89 23.61
C ILE A 197 22.92 13.63 24.27
N VAL A 198 23.20 13.44 25.56
CA VAL A 198 22.75 12.29 26.36
C VAL A 198 21.24 12.11 26.33
N LEU A 199 20.47 13.19 26.39
CA LEU A 199 19.00 13.14 26.33
C LEU A 199 18.45 12.72 24.96
N ARG A 200 19.30 12.67 23.93
CA ARG A 200 18.95 12.24 22.56
C ARG A 200 19.43 10.83 22.25
N LEU A 201 20.15 10.18 23.17
CA LEU A 201 20.62 8.80 22.98
C LEU A 201 19.49 7.79 23.13
N ASP A 202 19.63 6.69 22.39
CA ASP A 202 18.78 5.51 22.56
C ASP A 202 19.36 4.61 23.66
N PHE A 203 18.79 4.72 24.86
CA PHE A 203 19.18 3.92 26.02
C PHE A 203 18.98 2.41 25.84
N SER A 204 18.16 1.98 24.86
CA SER A 204 17.92 0.55 24.61
C SER A 204 19.12 -0.16 23.99
N GLU A 205 20.01 0.58 23.31
CA GLU A 205 21.19 0.05 22.64
C GLU A 205 22.48 0.24 23.48
N MET A 206 22.36 0.85 24.67
CA MET A 206 23.47 1.04 25.60
C MET A 206 23.69 -0.21 26.47
N THR A 207 24.94 -0.44 26.87
CA THR A 207 25.26 -1.48 27.87
C THR A 207 25.01 -0.98 29.29
N ASP A 208 24.67 -1.88 30.22
CA ASP A 208 24.42 -1.54 31.63
C ASP A 208 25.58 -0.76 32.26
N ALA A 209 26.83 -1.06 31.89
CA ALA A 209 28.00 -0.33 32.37
C ALA A 209 28.07 1.12 31.88
N GLN A 210 27.66 1.38 30.62
CA GLN A 210 27.59 2.75 30.07
C GLN A 210 26.46 3.55 30.72
N VAL A 211 25.34 2.88 30.99
CA VAL A 211 24.19 3.45 31.69
C VAL A 211 24.57 3.82 33.12
N ASP A 212 25.27 2.95 33.84
CA ASP A 212 25.79 3.23 35.19
C ASP A 212 26.78 4.40 35.20
N GLN A 213 27.68 4.48 34.22
CA GLN A 213 28.62 5.60 34.09
C GLN A 213 27.88 6.93 33.88
N LEU A 214 26.79 6.91 33.11
CA LEU A 214 25.95 8.07 32.87
C LEU A 214 25.21 8.53 34.15
N TYR A 215 24.58 7.60 34.88
CA TYR A 215 23.84 7.89 36.11
C TYR A 215 24.75 8.40 37.24
N ASN A 216 26.00 7.92 37.28
CA ASN A 216 27.00 8.34 38.25
C ASN A 216 27.67 9.69 37.91
N CYS A 217 27.37 10.30 36.76
CA CYS A 217 27.91 11.60 36.39
C CYS A 217 27.27 12.73 37.21
N LYS A 218 28.02 13.26 38.18
CA LYS A 218 27.55 14.31 39.10
C LYS A 218 27.13 15.60 38.39
N LYS A 219 27.80 15.97 37.29
CA LYS A 219 27.46 17.18 36.52
C LYS A 219 26.13 17.07 35.78
N LEU A 220 25.75 15.86 35.36
CA LEU A 220 24.44 15.59 34.78
C LEU A 220 23.31 15.83 35.81
N GLN A 221 23.58 15.54 37.09
CA GLN A 221 22.64 15.76 38.19
C GLN A 221 22.58 17.22 38.67
N GLU A 222 23.66 17.99 38.46
CA GLU A 222 23.80 19.39 38.94
C GLU A 222 23.32 20.43 37.90
N GLN A 223 23.35 20.13 36.60
CA GLN A 223 22.89 21.07 35.57
C GLN A 223 21.37 21.19 35.47
N ASN A 224 20.90 22.34 34.96
CA ASN A 224 19.48 22.59 34.73
C ASN A 224 18.98 21.80 33.52
N ILE A 225 18.64 20.53 33.76
CA ILE A 225 18.13 19.58 32.76
C ILE A 225 16.89 20.13 32.03
N GLY A 226 16.13 21.05 32.64
CA GLY A 226 14.87 21.57 32.08
C GLY A 226 15.00 22.12 30.65
N PHE A 227 15.99 22.98 30.39
CA PHE A 227 16.19 23.57 29.07
C PHE A 227 16.54 22.51 28.01
N PHE A 228 17.45 21.58 28.35
CA PHE A 228 17.86 20.52 27.43
C PHE A 228 16.78 19.46 27.24
N LEU A 229 15.95 19.21 28.26
CA LEU A 229 14.78 18.34 28.17
C LEU A 229 13.73 18.95 27.23
N GLU A 230 13.42 20.24 27.39
CA GLU A 230 12.51 20.95 26.48
C GLU A 230 13.05 20.94 25.03
N ALA A 231 14.35 21.18 24.84
CA ALA A 231 14.98 21.10 23.53
C ALA A 231 14.93 19.68 22.92
N ALA A 232 15.18 18.65 23.73
CA ALA A 232 15.10 17.26 23.29
C ALA A 232 13.66 16.85 22.95
N ILE A 233 12.69 17.24 23.77
CA ILE A 233 11.26 17.00 23.51
C ILE A 233 10.83 17.73 22.23
N SER A 234 11.24 18.98 22.03
CA SER A 234 10.94 19.73 20.81
C SER A 234 11.56 19.09 19.57
N ALA A 235 12.81 18.62 19.67
CA ALA A 235 13.45 17.86 18.58
C ALA A 235 12.69 16.56 18.27
N LEU A 236 12.24 15.84 19.31
CA LEU A 236 11.46 14.62 19.17
C LEU A 236 10.07 14.88 18.55
N GLN A 237 9.39 15.96 18.95
CA GLN A 237 8.13 16.40 18.33
C GLN A 237 8.32 16.74 16.85
N ASN A 238 9.32 17.54 16.52
CA ASN A 238 9.64 17.87 15.13
C ASN A 238 9.96 16.61 14.30
N LYS A 239 10.62 15.61 14.91
CA LYS A 239 10.90 14.31 14.29
C LYS A 239 9.62 13.50 14.06
N THR A 240 8.73 13.42 15.05
CA THR A 240 7.45 12.71 14.90
C THR A 240 6.57 13.38 13.86
N ASP A 241 6.51 14.71 13.85
CA ASP A 241 5.71 15.47 12.88
C ASP A 241 6.23 15.25 11.46
N PHE A 242 7.55 15.31 11.26
CA PHE A 242 8.16 15.01 9.96
C PHE A 242 7.91 13.56 9.52
N ALA A 243 7.98 12.59 10.43
CA ALA A 243 7.69 11.19 10.12
C ALA A 243 6.21 10.98 9.74
N ILE A 244 5.30 11.66 10.44
CA ILE A 244 3.86 11.65 10.15
C ILE A 244 3.60 12.28 8.78
N GLU A 245 4.16 13.46 8.51
CA GLU A 245 4.00 14.17 7.22
C GLU A 245 4.53 13.32 6.06
N LYS A 246 5.71 12.71 6.22
CA LYS A 246 6.27 11.79 5.24
C LYS A 246 5.38 10.57 5.02
N SER A 247 4.83 9.98 6.08
CA SER A 247 3.91 8.84 6.00
C SER A 247 2.61 9.22 5.29
N MET A 248 2.04 10.39 5.60
CA MET A 248 0.85 10.93 4.93
C MET A 248 1.08 11.10 3.43
N LEU A 249 2.21 11.72 3.03
CA LEU A 249 2.55 11.89 1.62
C LEU A 249 2.68 10.54 0.89
N LEU A 250 3.29 9.55 1.53
CA LEU A 250 3.45 8.20 0.98
C LEU A 250 2.09 7.52 0.82
N ASN A 251 1.23 7.64 1.82
CA ASN A 251 -0.11 7.08 1.79
C ASN A 251 -0.96 7.73 0.69
N ASP A 252 -0.88 9.06 0.53
CA ASP A 252 -1.56 9.80 -0.53
C ASP A 252 -1.10 9.34 -1.93
N GLN A 253 0.20 9.09 -2.10
CA GLN A 253 0.74 8.53 -3.35
C GLN A 253 0.20 7.11 -3.62
N ILE A 254 0.19 6.25 -2.61
CA ILE A 254 -0.34 4.89 -2.72
C ILE A 254 -1.83 4.94 -3.08
N VAL A 255 -2.64 5.72 -2.35
CA VAL A 255 -4.07 5.89 -2.61
C VAL A 255 -4.31 6.41 -4.03
N SER A 256 -3.57 7.44 -4.45
CA SER A 256 -3.68 7.99 -5.81
C SER A 256 -3.36 6.94 -6.88
N SER A 257 -2.28 6.16 -6.70
CA SER A 257 -1.92 5.10 -7.63
C SER A 257 -2.97 3.99 -7.70
N THR A 258 -3.56 3.64 -6.55
CA THR A 258 -4.61 2.62 -6.45
C THR A 258 -5.88 3.10 -7.14
N ILE A 259 -6.25 4.37 -6.97
CA ILE A 259 -7.41 4.98 -7.66
C ILE A 259 -7.22 4.92 -9.17
N VAL A 260 -6.03 5.27 -9.68
CA VAL A 260 -5.73 5.23 -11.12
C VAL A 260 -5.80 3.80 -11.65
N GLU A 261 -5.25 2.82 -10.91
CA GLU A 261 -5.34 1.41 -11.27
C GLU A 261 -6.79 0.92 -11.28
N HIS A 262 -7.60 1.31 -10.29
CA HIS A 262 -9.00 0.94 -10.23
C HIS A 262 -9.82 1.56 -11.38
N GLN A 263 -9.56 2.83 -11.71
CA GLN A 263 -10.17 3.48 -12.87
C GLN A 263 -9.81 2.78 -14.18
N LYS A 264 -8.56 2.33 -14.32
CA LYS A 264 -8.13 1.56 -15.48
C LYS A 264 -8.89 0.23 -15.56
N ASN A 265 -8.98 -0.51 -14.45
CA ASN A 265 -9.70 -1.79 -14.42
C ASN A 265 -11.20 -1.62 -14.74
N ILE A 266 -11.83 -0.54 -14.28
CA ILE A 266 -13.22 -0.20 -14.63
C ILE A 266 -13.34 0.07 -16.13
N ASN A 267 -12.43 0.85 -16.72
CA ASN A 267 -12.46 1.14 -18.15
C ASN A 267 -12.23 -0.11 -19.00
N ASP A 268 -11.31 -0.98 -18.58
CA ASP A 268 -11.04 -2.26 -19.24
C ASP A 268 -12.30 -3.15 -19.18
N ALA A 269 -12.98 -3.24 -18.03
CA ALA A 269 -14.24 -3.98 -17.89
C ALA A 269 -15.39 -3.39 -18.73
N ILE A 270 -15.50 -2.06 -18.81
CA ILE A 270 -16.49 -1.39 -19.68
C ILE A 270 -16.18 -1.70 -21.15
N SER A 271 -14.91 -1.69 -21.54
CA SER A 271 -14.51 -2.04 -22.91
C SER A 271 -14.88 -3.48 -23.24
N GLU A 272 -14.56 -4.44 -22.35
CA GLU A 272 -14.94 -5.86 -22.54
C GLU A 272 -16.46 -6.03 -22.61
N MET A 273 -17.21 -5.28 -21.79
CA MET A 273 -18.68 -5.30 -21.82
C MET A 273 -19.23 -4.74 -23.14
N ASN A 274 -18.65 -3.66 -23.66
CA ASN A 274 -19.04 -3.10 -24.96
C ASN A 274 -18.71 -4.06 -26.10
N ASP A 275 -17.54 -4.73 -26.07
CA ASP A 275 -17.16 -5.74 -27.07
C ASP A 275 -18.08 -6.98 -27.05
N LEU A 276 -18.67 -7.30 -25.89
CA LEU A 276 -19.73 -8.31 -25.78
C LEU A 276 -21.03 -7.80 -26.39
N PHE A 277 -21.44 -6.58 -26.04
CA PHE A 277 -22.66 -5.99 -26.59
C PHE A 277 -22.61 -5.83 -28.11
N ASP A 278 -21.48 -5.41 -28.68
CA ASP A 278 -21.32 -5.26 -30.12
C ASP A 278 -21.44 -6.62 -30.83
N ARG A 279 -20.92 -7.70 -30.24
CA ARG A 279 -21.08 -9.07 -30.77
C ARG A 279 -22.54 -9.54 -30.70
N ASP A 280 -23.22 -9.29 -29.59
CA ASP A 280 -24.63 -9.65 -29.45
C ASP A 280 -25.51 -8.88 -30.47
N VAL A 281 -25.18 -7.61 -30.73
CA VAL A 281 -25.85 -6.80 -31.76
C VAL A 281 -25.58 -7.36 -33.15
N GLU A 282 -24.34 -7.73 -33.48
CA GLU A 282 -24.01 -8.38 -34.75
C GLU A 282 -24.79 -9.70 -34.94
N GLU A 283 -24.89 -10.53 -33.90
CA GLU A 283 -25.65 -11.79 -33.97
C GLU A 283 -27.15 -11.55 -34.21
N ILE A 284 -27.72 -10.52 -33.58
CA ILE A 284 -29.12 -10.13 -33.81
C ILE A 284 -29.33 -9.64 -35.25
N VAL A 285 -28.39 -8.85 -35.79
CA VAL A 285 -28.46 -8.37 -37.18
C VAL A 285 -28.39 -9.53 -38.16
N ASP A 286 -27.46 -10.46 -37.96
CA ASP A 286 -27.34 -11.68 -38.79
C ASP A 286 -28.62 -12.51 -38.78
N GLU A 287 -29.28 -12.64 -37.63
CA GLU A 287 -30.53 -13.38 -37.51
C GLU A 287 -31.71 -12.65 -38.19
N ILE A 288 -31.75 -11.33 -38.12
CA ILE A 288 -32.73 -10.51 -38.87
C ILE A 288 -32.54 -10.71 -40.38
N ASP A 289 -31.30 -10.71 -40.86
CA ASP A 289 -30.99 -10.92 -42.28
C ASP A 289 -31.41 -12.32 -42.75
N ARG A 290 -31.14 -13.37 -41.95
CA ARG A 290 -31.64 -14.73 -42.24
C ARG A 290 -33.16 -14.78 -42.31
N GLN A 291 -33.85 -14.12 -41.38
CA GLN A 291 -35.31 -14.08 -41.38
C GLN A 291 -35.85 -13.34 -42.61
N GLN A 292 -35.15 -12.29 -43.06
CA GLN A 292 -35.51 -11.55 -44.26
C GLN A 292 -35.34 -12.41 -45.53
N ASP A 293 -34.25 -13.18 -45.64
CA ASP A 293 -34.02 -14.12 -46.74
C ASP A 293 -35.14 -15.18 -46.79
N ILE A 294 -35.51 -15.78 -45.65
CA ILE A 294 -36.60 -16.74 -45.56
C ILE A 294 -37.93 -16.11 -46.02
N LEU A 295 -38.21 -14.86 -45.61
CA LEU A 295 -39.41 -14.14 -46.02
C LEU A 295 -39.44 -13.90 -47.53
N ASP A 296 -38.30 -13.61 -48.15
CA ASP A 296 -38.21 -13.38 -49.59
C ASP A 296 -38.32 -14.69 -50.39
N GLU A 297 -37.75 -15.79 -49.92
CA GLU A 297 -38.00 -17.13 -50.48
C GLU A 297 -39.49 -17.51 -50.41
N LEU A 298 -40.14 -17.25 -49.27
CA LEU A 298 -41.57 -17.52 -49.11
C LEU A 298 -42.43 -16.66 -50.06
N LYS A 299 -42.07 -15.38 -50.25
CA LYS A 299 -42.74 -14.51 -51.24
C LYS A 299 -42.54 -15.04 -52.66
N GLU A 300 -41.35 -15.53 -53.00
CA GLU A 300 -41.08 -16.11 -54.31
C GLU A 300 -41.89 -17.39 -54.53
N HIS A 301 -41.92 -18.28 -53.54
CA HIS A 301 -42.75 -19.48 -53.56
C HIS A 301 -44.23 -19.14 -53.74
N LEU A 302 -44.75 -18.15 -52.99
CA LEU A 302 -46.13 -17.69 -53.12
C LEU A 302 -46.42 -17.16 -54.53
N ASN A 303 -45.55 -16.30 -55.07
CA ASN A 303 -45.68 -15.79 -56.43
C ASN A 303 -45.66 -16.90 -57.49
N ASN A 304 -44.80 -17.91 -57.31
CA ASN A 304 -44.74 -19.07 -58.18
C ASN A 304 -46.02 -19.92 -58.07
N HIS A 305 -46.60 -20.08 -56.88
CA HIS A 305 -47.88 -20.73 -56.68
C HIS A 305 -49.03 -19.97 -57.34
N VAL A 306 -49.09 -18.64 -57.19
CA VAL A 306 -50.09 -17.78 -57.85
C VAL A 306 -50.01 -17.91 -59.36
N LYS A 307 -48.79 -17.89 -59.94
CA LYS A 307 -48.59 -18.11 -61.39
C LYS A 307 -49.00 -19.51 -61.85
N LYS A 308 -48.70 -20.54 -61.06
CA LYS A 308 -49.13 -21.92 -61.35
C LYS A 308 -50.65 -22.06 -61.31
N LEU A 309 -51.31 -21.45 -60.33
CA LEU A 309 -52.77 -21.44 -60.21
C LEU A 309 -53.41 -20.70 -61.39
N ALA A 310 -52.90 -19.52 -61.76
CA ALA A 310 -53.41 -18.79 -62.93
C ALA A 310 -53.29 -19.60 -64.23
N ARG A 311 -52.14 -20.26 -64.45
CA ARG A 311 -51.94 -21.15 -65.61
C ARG A 311 -52.81 -22.40 -65.57
N ALA A 312 -53.07 -22.95 -64.38
CA ALA A 312 -53.96 -24.10 -64.21
C ALA A 312 -55.43 -23.71 -64.46
N GLU A 313 -55.85 -22.52 -64.00
CA GLU A 313 -57.17 -21.96 -64.26
C GLU A 313 -57.38 -21.68 -65.75
N GLU A 314 -56.38 -21.12 -66.43
CA GLU A 314 -56.41 -20.88 -67.88
C GLU A 314 -56.49 -22.19 -68.67
N LYS A 315 -55.68 -23.20 -68.32
CA LYS A 315 -55.75 -24.54 -68.92
C LYS A 315 -57.06 -25.27 -68.61
N ALA A 316 -57.66 -25.04 -67.44
CA ALA A 316 -58.96 -25.61 -67.08
C ALA A 316 -60.10 -24.96 -67.88
N LYS A 317 -60.02 -23.65 -68.14
CA LYS A 317 -60.94 -22.93 -69.04
C LYS A 317 -60.80 -23.39 -70.50
N GLU A 318 -59.58 -23.66 -70.96
CA GLU A 318 -59.32 -24.20 -72.31
C GLU A 318 -59.75 -25.67 -72.47
N ARG A 319 -59.72 -26.46 -71.39
CA ARG A 319 -60.11 -27.89 -71.37
C ARG A 319 -61.61 -28.13 -71.09
N LEU A 320 -62.48 -27.14 -71.28
CA LEU A 320 -63.93 -27.34 -71.34
C LEU A 320 -64.33 -28.11 -72.62
N VAL A 321 -63.89 -29.36 -72.68
CA VAL A 321 -64.41 -30.41 -73.54
C VAL A 321 -65.29 -31.27 -72.63
N ILE A 322 -66.53 -31.49 -73.05
CA ILE A 322 -67.46 -32.39 -72.36
C ILE A 322 -66.85 -33.80 -72.43
N LEU A 323 -66.16 -34.19 -71.36
CA LEU A 323 -65.65 -35.55 -71.18
C LEU A 323 -66.83 -36.48 -70.89
N PRO A 324 -66.91 -37.67 -71.54
CA PRO A 324 -67.89 -38.68 -71.19
C PRO A 324 -67.76 -39.07 -69.71
N GLU A 325 -68.90 -39.22 -69.04
CA GLU A 325 -69.05 -39.40 -67.59
C GLU A 325 -68.21 -40.57 -67.02
N ASP A 326 -67.96 -41.61 -67.83
CA ASP A 326 -67.19 -42.80 -67.45
C ASP A 326 -65.66 -42.58 -67.36
N GLU A 327 -65.07 -41.73 -68.20
CA GLU A 327 -63.63 -41.42 -68.15
C GLU A 327 -63.32 -40.39 -67.06
N ALA A 328 -64.25 -39.46 -66.82
CA ALA A 328 -64.18 -38.52 -65.70
C ALA A 328 -64.22 -39.24 -64.35
N ALA A 329 -65.09 -40.24 -64.19
CA ALA A 329 -65.17 -41.04 -62.97
C ALA A 329 -63.89 -41.84 -62.69
N ARG A 330 -63.27 -42.44 -63.72
CA ARG A 330 -61.99 -43.16 -63.58
C ARG A 330 -60.84 -42.24 -63.21
N MET A 331 -60.71 -41.09 -63.89
CA MET A 331 -59.70 -40.10 -63.52
C MET A 331 -59.94 -39.56 -62.12
N GLN A 332 -61.19 -39.30 -61.73
CA GLN A 332 -61.52 -38.82 -60.39
C GLN A 332 -61.18 -39.86 -59.31
N GLN A 333 -61.41 -41.15 -59.56
CA GLN A 333 -61.03 -42.22 -58.64
C GLN A 333 -59.50 -42.36 -58.50
N GLU A 334 -58.77 -42.28 -59.61
CA GLU A 334 -57.31 -42.36 -59.61
C GLU A 334 -56.66 -41.13 -58.95
N THR A 335 -57.21 -39.94 -59.21
CA THR A 335 -56.80 -38.70 -58.53
C THR A 335 -57.12 -38.76 -57.03
N ASN A 336 -58.29 -39.27 -56.65
CA ASN A 336 -58.65 -39.44 -55.24
C ASN A 336 -57.75 -40.46 -54.53
N ASN A 337 -57.35 -41.54 -55.21
CA ASN A 337 -56.41 -42.51 -54.65
C ASN A 337 -55.02 -41.89 -54.45
N GLN A 338 -54.50 -41.12 -55.42
CA GLN A 338 -53.24 -40.40 -55.27
C GLN A 338 -53.31 -39.32 -54.18
N ILE A 339 -54.43 -38.61 -54.08
CA ILE A 339 -54.67 -37.64 -53.01
C ILE A 339 -54.68 -38.35 -51.65
N ASN A 340 -55.32 -39.51 -51.53
CA ASN A 340 -55.35 -40.27 -50.28
C ASN A 340 -53.95 -40.79 -49.92
N GLU A 341 -53.17 -41.31 -50.87
CA GLU A 341 -51.78 -41.73 -50.64
C GLU A 341 -50.89 -40.56 -50.20
N MET A 342 -50.98 -39.42 -50.88
CA MET A 342 -50.27 -38.20 -50.47
C MET A 342 -50.72 -37.70 -49.10
N THR A 343 -52.02 -37.76 -48.80
CA THR A 343 -52.56 -37.32 -47.51
C THR A 343 -52.06 -38.22 -46.36
N VAL A 344 -51.99 -39.53 -46.58
CA VAL A 344 -51.41 -40.46 -45.61
C VAL A 344 -49.91 -40.19 -45.42
N GLY A 345 -49.15 -40.06 -46.52
CA GLY A 345 -47.71 -39.76 -46.43
C GLY A 345 -47.37 -38.41 -45.81
N ILE A 346 -48.20 -37.38 -46.04
CA ILE A 346 -48.07 -36.07 -45.39
C ILE A 346 -48.38 -36.20 -43.90
N ASN A 347 -49.44 -36.91 -43.52
CA ASN A 347 -49.79 -37.10 -42.11
C ASN A 347 -48.73 -37.91 -41.34
N GLU A 348 -48.09 -38.90 -41.98
CA GLU A 348 -46.98 -39.64 -41.39
C GLU A 348 -45.76 -38.74 -41.15
N ARG A 349 -45.34 -37.97 -42.16
CA ARG A 349 -44.23 -37.02 -42.03
C ARG A 349 -44.52 -35.92 -41.03
N LEU A 350 -45.76 -35.40 -41.01
CA LEU A 350 -46.20 -34.39 -40.05
C LEU A 350 -46.14 -34.95 -38.63
N ASN A 351 -46.58 -36.19 -38.41
CA ASN A 351 -46.50 -36.84 -37.11
C ASN A 351 -45.06 -37.11 -36.67
N GLU A 352 -44.17 -37.50 -37.58
CA GLU A 352 -42.74 -37.64 -37.26
C GLU A 352 -42.13 -36.28 -36.89
N HIS A 353 -42.41 -35.24 -37.66
CA HIS A 353 -41.86 -33.91 -37.41
C HIS A 353 -42.41 -33.30 -36.11
N LEU A 354 -43.70 -33.50 -35.81
CA LEU A 354 -44.29 -33.10 -34.53
C LEU A 354 -43.66 -33.84 -33.35
N LYS A 355 -43.32 -35.13 -33.49
CA LYS A 355 -42.58 -35.87 -32.45
C LYS A 355 -41.17 -35.31 -32.26
N THR A 356 -40.46 -34.99 -33.35
CA THR A 356 -39.11 -34.39 -33.28
C THR A 356 -39.16 -33.02 -32.60
N LEU A 357 -40.09 -32.15 -33.00
CA LEU A 357 -40.28 -30.83 -32.39
C LEU A 357 -40.69 -30.93 -30.92
N HIS A 358 -41.56 -31.89 -30.58
CA HIS A 358 -41.95 -32.10 -29.19
C HIS A 358 -40.76 -32.56 -28.32
N ASN A 359 -39.94 -33.47 -28.82
CA ASN A 359 -38.73 -33.93 -28.11
C ASN A 359 -37.70 -32.78 -27.98
N GLN A 360 -37.48 -31.99 -29.04
CA GLN A 360 -36.60 -30.83 -28.99
C GLN A 360 -37.13 -29.74 -28.03
N SER A 361 -38.44 -29.55 -27.95
CA SER A 361 -39.06 -28.61 -27.01
C SER A 361 -38.92 -29.08 -25.56
N ILE A 362 -39.05 -30.38 -25.29
CA ILE A 362 -38.85 -30.96 -23.96
C ILE A 362 -37.38 -30.86 -23.56
N ASP A 363 -36.46 -31.24 -24.44
CA ASP A 363 -35.02 -31.17 -24.18
C ASP A 363 -34.57 -29.71 -23.98
N GLY A 364 -35.04 -28.80 -24.83
CA GLY A 364 -34.79 -27.36 -24.68
C GLY A 364 -35.32 -26.80 -23.35
N SER A 365 -36.53 -27.20 -22.93
CA SER A 365 -37.10 -26.77 -21.65
C SER A 365 -36.34 -27.34 -20.45
N ASN A 366 -35.83 -28.58 -20.54
CA ASN A 366 -35.05 -29.21 -19.48
C ASN A 366 -33.66 -28.57 -19.35
N VAL A 367 -32.99 -28.32 -20.48
CA VAL A 367 -31.68 -27.64 -20.52
C VAL A 367 -31.79 -26.21 -19.98
N ALA A 368 -32.84 -25.47 -20.38
CA ALA A 368 -33.09 -24.14 -19.84
C ALA A 368 -33.34 -24.18 -18.33
N ASN A 369 -34.18 -25.10 -17.84
CA ASN A 369 -34.43 -25.25 -16.40
C ASN A 369 -33.16 -25.62 -15.62
N GLU A 370 -32.31 -26.51 -16.14
CA GLU A 370 -31.04 -26.87 -15.50
C GLU A 370 -30.09 -25.66 -15.46
N PHE A 371 -29.99 -24.89 -16.56
CA PHE A 371 -29.19 -23.68 -16.61
C PHE A 371 -29.67 -22.64 -15.60
N PHE A 372 -30.96 -22.31 -15.59
CA PHE A 372 -31.52 -21.34 -14.64
C PHE A 372 -31.41 -21.82 -13.19
N THR A 373 -31.58 -23.11 -12.93
CA THR A 373 -31.40 -23.68 -11.58
C THR A 373 -29.95 -23.59 -11.12
N ARG A 374 -28.97 -23.80 -12.02
CA ARG A 374 -27.54 -23.66 -11.71
C ARG A 374 -27.18 -22.20 -11.44
N CYS A 375 -27.56 -21.27 -12.32
CA CYS A 375 -27.28 -19.85 -12.14
C CYS A 375 -27.96 -19.29 -10.88
N ALA A 376 -29.18 -19.73 -10.56
CA ALA A 376 -29.84 -19.35 -9.31
C ALA A 376 -29.07 -19.85 -8.07
N ARG A 377 -28.54 -21.09 -8.09
CA ARG A 377 -27.73 -21.62 -6.98
C ARG A 377 -26.39 -20.89 -6.82
N GLU A 378 -25.72 -20.58 -7.92
CA GLU A 378 -24.46 -19.84 -7.92
C GLU A 378 -24.66 -18.40 -7.41
N SER A 379 -25.72 -17.72 -7.87
CA SER A 379 -26.07 -16.38 -7.42
C SER A 379 -26.47 -16.33 -5.94
N ILE A 380 -27.23 -17.33 -5.44
CA ILE A 380 -27.57 -17.43 -4.01
C ILE A 380 -26.30 -17.59 -3.16
N ASN A 381 -25.35 -18.42 -3.59
CA ASN A 381 -24.09 -18.61 -2.86
C ASN A 381 -23.26 -17.32 -2.79
N GLU A 382 -23.17 -16.54 -3.86
CA GLU A 382 -22.45 -15.26 -3.84
C GLU A 382 -23.11 -14.21 -2.94
N VAL A 383 -24.44 -14.16 -2.93
CA VAL A 383 -25.21 -13.29 -2.03
C VAL A 383 -25.02 -13.72 -0.57
N ASP A 384 -25.02 -15.03 -0.28
CA ASP A 384 -24.80 -15.54 1.07
C ASP A 384 -23.35 -15.29 1.56
N VAL A 385 -22.35 -15.43 0.68
CA VAL A 385 -20.95 -15.08 0.99
C VAL A 385 -20.83 -13.59 1.28
N SER A 386 -21.44 -12.74 0.46
CA SER A 386 -21.42 -11.28 0.64
C SER A 386 -22.17 -10.86 1.91
N ARG A 387 -23.28 -11.53 2.22
CA ARG A 387 -24.06 -11.31 3.44
C ARG A 387 -23.28 -11.70 4.68
N ASN A 388 -22.63 -12.86 4.67
CA ASN A 388 -21.79 -13.32 5.79
C ASN A 388 -20.62 -12.35 6.02
N ALA A 389 -19.96 -11.88 4.95
CA ALA A 389 -18.92 -10.86 5.05
C ALA A 389 -19.45 -9.53 5.63
N LEU A 390 -20.66 -9.12 5.26
CA LEU A 390 -21.33 -7.95 5.83
C LEU A 390 -21.68 -8.14 7.32
N GLU A 391 -22.19 -9.30 7.72
CA GLU A 391 -22.48 -9.64 9.11
C GLU A 391 -21.19 -9.67 9.97
N GLU A 392 -20.08 -10.19 9.44
CA GLU A 392 -18.76 -10.12 10.07
C GLU A 392 -18.27 -8.68 10.23
N LEU A 393 -18.41 -7.83 9.22
CA LEU A 393 -18.05 -6.40 9.32
C LEU A 393 -18.92 -5.64 10.33
N ILE A 394 -20.21 -5.95 10.41
CA ILE A 394 -21.13 -5.34 11.39
C ILE A 394 -20.72 -5.74 12.80
N THR A 395 -20.50 -7.04 13.05
CA THR A 395 -20.08 -7.52 14.37
C THR A 395 -18.71 -6.99 14.78
N PHE A 396 -17.77 -6.87 13.83
CA PHE A 396 -16.48 -6.23 14.07
C PHE A 396 -16.64 -4.73 14.41
N GLY A 397 -17.52 -4.02 13.70
CA GLY A 397 -17.85 -2.62 13.99
C GLY A 397 -18.46 -2.43 15.38
N GLU A 398 -19.32 -3.35 15.81
CA GLU A 398 -19.89 -3.35 17.18
C GLU A 398 -18.81 -3.60 18.23
N GLN A 399 -17.85 -4.50 17.99
CA GLN A 399 -16.72 -4.73 18.89
C GLN A 399 -15.84 -3.49 19.02
N ILE A 400 -15.54 -2.79 17.92
CA ILE A 400 -14.78 -1.54 17.95
C ILE A 400 -15.51 -0.48 18.80
N ARG A 401 -16.83 -0.32 18.62
CA ARG A 401 -17.61 0.65 19.40
C ARG A 401 -17.60 0.30 20.89
N GLN A 402 -17.72 -0.97 21.24
CA GLN A 402 -17.61 -1.42 22.63
C GLN A 402 -16.22 -1.13 23.22
N HIS A 403 -15.15 -1.33 22.44
CA HIS A 403 -13.79 -0.97 22.85
C HIS A 403 -13.61 0.55 23.00
N GLU A 404 -14.19 1.35 22.11
CA GLU A 404 -14.17 2.81 22.20
C GLU A 404 -14.87 3.30 23.48
N GLU A 405 -16.07 2.78 23.77
CA GLU A 405 -16.81 3.10 25.01
C GLU A 405 -16.01 2.71 26.25
N ALA A 406 -15.39 1.53 26.26
CA ALA A 406 -14.53 1.09 27.36
C ALA A 406 -13.31 2.02 27.56
N ILE A 407 -12.65 2.45 26.48
CA ILE A 407 -11.52 3.39 26.55
C ILE A 407 -11.97 4.76 27.07
N ILE A 408 -13.14 5.24 26.66
CA ILE A 408 -13.71 6.51 27.14
C ILE A 408 -13.99 6.44 28.65
N ASP A 409 -14.55 5.32 29.11
CA ASP A 409 -14.82 5.09 30.54
C ASP A 409 -13.50 4.99 31.33
N ASP A 410 -12.49 4.27 30.83
CA ASP A 410 -11.17 4.19 31.45
C ASP A 410 -10.50 5.57 31.54
N LEU A 411 -10.55 6.36 30.46
CA LEU A 411 -10.05 7.74 30.44
C LEU A 411 -10.76 8.62 31.46
N ARG A 412 -12.07 8.44 31.62
CA ARG A 412 -12.86 9.19 32.61
C ARG A 412 -12.46 8.81 34.04
N ASP A 413 -12.24 7.52 34.29
CA ASP A 413 -11.75 7.01 35.58
C ASP A 413 -10.34 7.51 35.91
N VAL A 414 -9.43 7.51 34.93
CA VAL A 414 -8.07 8.08 35.10
C VAL A 414 -8.13 9.58 35.38
N LYS A 415 -8.93 10.34 34.62
CA LYS A 415 -9.14 11.78 34.87
C LYS A 415 -9.66 12.03 36.28
N ALA A 416 -10.61 11.23 36.75
CA ALA A 416 -11.15 11.33 38.11
C ALA A 416 -10.10 11.00 39.18
N LEU A 417 -9.26 9.99 38.97
CA LEU A 417 -8.15 9.63 39.87
C LEU A 417 -7.09 10.73 39.94
N VAL A 418 -6.69 11.29 38.81
CA VAL A 418 -5.74 12.41 38.75
C VAL A 418 -6.33 13.64 39.45
N ALA A 419 -7.58 13.99 39.16
CA ALA A 419 -8.26 15.11 39.81
C ALA A 419 -8.35 14.92 41.34
N ALA A 420 -8.70 13.72 41.80
CA ALA A 420 -8.72 13.38 43.22
C ALA A 420 -7.33 13.51 43.85
N LYS A 421 -6.28 13.04 43.17
CA LYS A 421 -4.89 13.14 43.63
C LYS A 421 -4.42 14.59 43.74
N VAL A 422 -4.71 15.42 42.75
CA VAL A 422 -4.38 16.85 42.74
C VAL A 422 -5.04 17.55 43.92
N VAL A 423 -6.34 17.33 44.16
CA VAL A 423 -7.05 17.91 45.30
C VAL A 423 -6.45 17.44 46.63
N ARG A 424 -6.14 16.15 46.75
CA ARG A 424 -5.55 15.55 47.96
C ARG A 424 -4.17 16.11 48.26
N ASP A 425 -3.30 16.25 47.26
CA ASP A 425 -1.94 16.75 47.43
C ASP A 425 -1.92 18.25 47.73
N LYS A 426 -2.81 19.04 47.11
CA LYS A 426 -2.95 20.47 47.42
C LYS A 426 -3.48 20.70 48.83
N LEU A 427 -4.39 19.84 49.31
CA LEU A 427 -4.92 19.95 50.68
C LEU A 427 -4.01 19.33 51.73
N ARG A 428 -3.04 18.48 51.36
CA ARG A 428 -2.13 17.78 52.29
C ARG A 428 -1.35 18.74 53.20
N PHE A 429 -0.93 19.89 52.68
CA PHE A 429 -0.16 20.89 53.42
C PHE A 429 -1.03 21.90 54.19
N ASP A 430 -2.33 21.96 53.88
CA ASP A 430 -3.30 22.95 54.42
C ASP A 430 -4.35 22.33 55.37
N GLN A 431 -4.20 21.05 55.75
CA GLN A 431 -5.17 20.29 56.55
C GLN A 431 -5.54 20.95 57.89
N PHE A 432 -4.64 21.74 58.47
CA PHE A 432 -4.84 22.41 59.75
C PHE A 432 -5.49 23.80 59.64
N LEU A 433 -5.50 24.39 58.44
CA LEU A 433 -5.95 25.78 58.21
C LEU A 433 -7.32 25.88 57.51
N ARG A 434 -7.81 24.81 56.85
CA ARG A 434 -9.04 24.86 56.04
C ARG A 434 -10.07 23.80 56.42
N ARG A 435 -11.35 24.16 56.33
CA ARG A 435 -12.48 23.20 56.38
C ARG A 435 -12.48 22.35 55.11
N THR A 436 -12.20 21.06 55.26
CA THR A 436 -12.13 20.08 54.16
C THR A 436 -13.48 19.47 53.75
N THR A 437 -14.58 19.86 54.40
CA THR A 437 -15.93 19.31 54.16
C THR A 437 -16.51 19.61 52.78
N GLY A 438 -15.91 20.51 52.00
CA GLY A 438 -16.34 20.87 50.64
C GLY A 438 -15.26 20.72 49.57
N LYS A 439 -14.26 19.85 49.76
CA LYS A 439 -13.06 19.77 48.91
C LYS A 439 -13.30 19.48 47.42
N TYR A 440 -14.48 18.99 47.04
CA TYR A 440 -14.84 18.65 45.66
C TYR A 440 -15.92 19.55 45.05
N LYS A 441 -16.27 20.68 45.70
CA LYS A 441 -17.26 21.64 45.17
C LYS A 441 -16.83 22.32 43.87
N VAL A 442 -15.52 22.38 43.62
CA VAL A 442 -14.95 22.93 42.39
C VAL A 442 -15.42 22.16 41.12
N PHE A 443 -15.91 20.94 41.28
CA PHE A 443 -16.46 20.13 40.19
C PHE A 443 -17.99 20.31 39.99
N GLU A 444 -18.62 21.19 40.76
CA GLU A 444 -20.04 21.58 40.59
C GLU A 444 -20.19 22.89 39.79
N GLU A 445 -19.11 23.67 39.63
CA GLU A 445 -19.10 24.94 38.90
C GLU A 445 -19.01 24.70 37.38
N ASP A 446 -19.78 25.48 36.60
CA ASP A 446 -19.70 25.46 35.14
C ASP A 446 -18.72 26.52 34.63
N PRO A 447 -17.80 26.19 33.70
CA PRO A 447 -17.64 24.88 33.07
C PRO A 447 -16.96 23.85 33.98
N LYS A 448 -17.54 22.65 34.06
CA LYS A 448 -17.00 21.55 34.88
C LYS A 448 -15.57 21.23 34.49
N PRO A 449 -14.59 21.30 35.41
CA PRO A 449 -13.23 20.89 35.16
C PRO A 449 -13.19 19.44 34.65
N TRP A 450 -12.76 19.27 33.40
CA TRP A 450 -12.68 17.98 32.70
C TRP A 450 -14.00 17.21 32.59
N GLY A 451 -15.15 17.88 32.74
CA GLY A 451 -16.48 17.23 32.65
C GLY A 451 -16.79 16.26 33.79
N LEU A 452 -16.04 16.32 34.89
CA LEU A 452 -16.19 15.41 36.03
C LEU A 452 -17.25 15.93 37.01
N SER A 453 -17.96 15.00 37.66
CA SER A 453 -18.85 15.32 38.79
C SER A 453 -18.13 15.16 40.12
N THR A 454 -18.63 15.86 41.14
CA THR A 454 -18.15 15.74 42.52
C THR A 454 -18.25 14.31 43.05
N SER A 455 -19.28 13.54 42.67
CA SER A 455 -19.41 12.13 43.03
C SER A 455 -18.29 11.28 42.44
N ALA A 456 -17.98 11.45 41.15
CA ALA A 456 -16.94 10.68 40.46
C ALA A 456 -15.55 10.90 41.08
N VAL A 457 -15.19 12.16 41.36
CA VAL A 457 -13.91 12.49 42.01
C VAL A 457 -13.85 11.99 43.45
N SER A 458 -14.97 12.02 44.19
CA SER A 458 -15.02 11.50 45.55
C SER A 458 -14.85 9.98 45.61
N ASP A 459 -15.41 9.24 44.64
CA ASP A 459 -15.25 7.78 44.59
C ASP A 459 -13.86 7.39 44.10
N ALA A 460 -13.27 8.16 43.18
CA ALA A 460 -11.88 8.01 42.78
C ALA A 460 -10.90 8.23 43.94
N ASP A 461 -11.15 9.19 44.85
CA ASP A 461 -10.33 9.39 46.06
C ASP A 461 -10.35 8.17 47.01
N LYS A 462 -11.50 7.46 47.10
CA LYS A 462 -11.59 6.20 47.85
C LYS A 462 -10.76 5.10 47.18
N LYS A 463 -10.86 4.95 45.85
CA LYS A 463 -10.03 4.02 45.07
C LYS A 463 -8.54 4.33 45.28
N LEU A 464 -8.16 5.60 45.21
CA LEU A 464 -6.80 6.07 45.40
C LEU A 464 -6.26 5.76 46.81
N ALA A 465 -7.09 5.89 47.85
CA ALA A 465 -6.70 5.51 49.21
C ALA A 465 -6.38 4.01 49.34
N VAL A 466 -7.11 3.14 48.63
CA VAL A 466 -6.84 1.70 48.59
C VAL A 466 -5.51 1.41 47.86
N ILE A 467 -5.25 2.10 46.75
CA ILE A 467 -3.99 1.97 45.99
C ILE A 467 -2.81 2.44 46.85
N GLU A 468 -2.92 3.59 47.51
CA GLU A 468 -1.88 4.12 48.40
C GLU A 468 -1.61 3.13 49.55
N LYS A 469 -2.65 2.54 50.15
CA LYS A 469 -2.48 1.52 51.20
C LYS A 469 -1.73 0.28 50.70
N LYS A 470 -2.08 -0.23 49.51
CA LYS A 470 -1.36 -1.36 48.89
C LYS A 470 0.10 -1.00 48.58
N LEU A 471 0.34 0.23 48.11
CA LEU A 471 1.68 0.73 47.84
C LEU A 471 2.51 0.81 49.14
N ASP A 472 1.91 1.26 50.23
CA ASP A 472 2.55 1.33 51.55
C ASP A 472 2.82 -0.07 52.15
N GLU A 473 2.04 -1.09 51.79
CA GLU A 473 2.28 -2.49 52.15
C GLU A 473 3.49 -3.07 51.41
N ILE A 474 3.67 -2.72 50.14
CA ILE A 474 4.73 -3.21 49.25
C ILE A 474 6.04 -2.42 49.42
N CYS A 475 5.98 -1.13 49.73
CA CYS A 475 7.15 -0.26 49.81
C CYS A 475 7.61 -0.05 51.27
N PRO A 476 8.70 -0.71 51.73
CA PRO A 476 9.17 -0.62 53.11
C PRO A 476 9.67 0.77 53.51
N LEU A 477 10.01 1.64 52.54
CA LEU A 477 10.51 2.99 52.78
C LEU A 477 9.43 3.96 53.32
N ARG A 478 8.14 3.68 53.10
CA ARG A 478 7.04 4.53 53.58
C ARG A 478 6.58 4.21 55.01
N LYS A 479 6.89 3.03 55.54
CA LYS A 479 6.58 2.66 56.95
C LYS A 479 7.52 3.32 57.97
N SER A 480 8.52 4.07 57.52
CA SER A 480 9.60 4.64 58.35
C SER A 480 9.35 6.08 58.86
N LYS A 481 8.11 6.59 58.86
CA LYS A 481 7.82 7.90 59.47
C LYS A 481 6.60 7.87 60.37
#